data_AF-A0A3A5L9R6-F1
#
_entry.id   AF-A0A3A5L9R6-F1
#
_cell.length_a   1.000
_cell.length_b   1.000
_cell.length_c   1.000
_cell.angle_alpha   90.00
_cell.angle_beta   90.00
_cell.angle_gamma   90.00
#
_symmetry.space_group_name_H-M   'P 1'
#
loop_
_entity.id
_entity.type
_entity.pdbx_description
1 polymer ?
#
loop_
_entity_poly.entity_id
_entity_poly.type
_entity_poly.pdbx_seq_one_letter_code
_entity_poly.pdbx_strand_id
1 'polypeptide(L)'
;MVYYFGTPDQVKADEAYVSGNYHEALTHYHRALETLNRYAAQPHFHPPSAFYDALCYVNVEIAHTQCMIIQTSIDDGRFSQQETETLWQQIRGKIPEIIQVFERIRNHSHIKCDQAFINNLLSLASETCEKISDELLDLQDNQEFLPARLALLQAGKSWIREAIHYRHQAGLSSIDQHLSYLNALESLFKLDPNPETMNEMLSYTESSQLLTTALPATLELEVCYYRALAAFELRKDDCGLFMARCQRLIDGLDPSASELLVVDDTNALIKRYRNPLPSPDPHDYADDHLDSDSMDDSAFEEPPMDDDSNVMPTPPQPDIVPPTRPAAAATSPLTAGPSPLPTNSSPWLFFQPPVEHTGTMNVVTAMRAITDQAKNEKFFANILSVAGDYFYQHCQFKFKNRLLMANDLYTAALSIDPNHVVARANQKQIQRFPEIRDNHRFAMRGTRQQDPRSFFIQAIEDIGLQLEVLTPQRIQDILAEMIQSVAATIEAKNIAGSSSHQVAETLRNHFNQADQSISHSAY
;
A
#
# COMPACT_ATOMS: atom_id res chain seq x y z
N MET A 1 -18.85 -17.22 -2.34
CA MET A 1 -17.82 -16.52 -3.14
C MET A 1 -18.03 -15.01 -3.01
N VAL A 2 -17.95 -14.43 -1.81
CA VAL A 2 -18.13 -12.97 -1.68
C VAL A 2 -17.27 -12.47 -0.52
N TYR A 3 -15.95 -12.58 -0.66
CA TYR A 3 -15.04 -11.86 0.23
C TYR A 3 -14.85 -10.41 -0.24
N TYR A 4 -14.91 -10.16 -1.54
CA TYR A 4 -14.73 -8.84 -2.14
C TYR A 4 -15.60 -8.63 -3.40
N PHE A 5 -15.65 -9.62 -4.29
CA PHE A 5 -16.33 -9.49 -5.58
C PHE A 5 -17.85 -9.31 -5.43
N GLY A 6 -18.39 -8.23 -5.98
CA GLY A 6 -19.80 -7.82 -5.91
C GLY A 6 -20.18 -7.12 -4.60
N THR A 7 -19.20 -6.76 -3.76
CA THR A 7 -19.48 -6.02 -2.52
C THR A 7 -19.80 -4.55 -2.79
N PRO A 8 -20.56 -3.87 -1.90
CA PRO A 8 -20.83 -2.45 -2.04
C PRO A 8 -19.55 -1.60 -2.08
N ASP A 9 -18.49 -1.99 -1.37
CA ASP A 9 -17.22 -1.27 -1.41
C ASP A 9 -16.50 -1.45 -2.75
N GLN A 10 -16.50 -2.65 -3.34
CA GLN A 10 -16.00 -2.82 -4.71
C GLN A 10 -16.77 -1.93 -5.69
N VAL A 11 -18.10 -2.03 -5.71
CA VAL A 11 -18.92 -1.30 -6.70
C VAL A 11 -18.69 0.21 -6.60
N LYS A 12 -18.64 0.76 -5.38
CA LYS A 12 -18.37 2.19 -5.17
C LYS A 12 -16.94 2.58 -5.53
N ALA A 13 -15.97 1.72 -5.22
CA ALA A 13 -14.59 1.98 -5.60
C ALA A 13 -14.44 2.03 -7.13
N ASP A 14 -15.02 1.05 -7.83
CA ASP A 14 -15.00 0.96 -9.29
C ASP A 14 -15.70 2.18 -9.92
N GLU A 15 -16.86 2.60 -9.39
CA GLU A 15 -17.58 3.80 -9.84
C GLU A 15 -16.75 5.10 -9.66
N ALA A 16 -16.12 5.25 -8.50
CA ALA A 16 -15.26 6.39 -8.21
C ALA A 16 -13.99 6.38 -9.09
N TYR A 17 -13.40 5.21 -9.30
CA TYR A 17 -12.22 5.02 -10.14
C TYR A 17 -12.51 5.40 -11.60
N VAL A 18 -13.62 4.90 -12.17
CA VAL A 18 -14.07 5.23 -13.53
C VAL A 18 -14.37 6.73 -13.68
N SER A 19 -14.80 7.38 -12.61
CA SER A 19 -15.05 8.83 -12.58
C SER A 19 -13.78 9.67 -12.42
N GLY A 20 -12.59 9.04 -12.32
CA GLY A 20 -11.31 9.73 -12.06
C GLY A 20 -11.14 10.21 -10.62
N ASN A 21 -12.06 9.86 -9.71
CA ASN A 21 -11.97 10.23 -8.29
C ASN A 21 -11.15 9.20 -7.51
N TYR A 22 -9.86 9.12 -7.81
CA TYR A 22 -8.98 8.06 -7.32
C TYR A 22 -8.81 8.04 -5.79
N HIS A 23 -8.87 9.19 -5.10
CA HIS A 23 -8.82 9.22 -3.63
C HIS A 23 -10.08 8.61 -2.99
N GLU A 24 -11.25 8.83 -3.59
CA GLU A 24 -12.50 8.20 -3.14
C GLU A 24 -12.47 6.69 -3.41
N ALA A 25 -12.00 6.28 -4.59
CA ALA A 25 -11.82 4.87 -4.93
C ALA A 25 -10.88 4.17 -3.93
N LEU A 26 -9.74 4.79 -3.63
CA LEU A 26 -8.76 4.28 -2.67
C LEU A 26 -9.36 4.11 -1.27
N THR A 27 -10.21 5.04 -0.84
CA THR A 27 -10.92 4.94 0.44
C THR A 27 -11.80 3.70 0.50
N HIS A 28 -12.54 3.40 -0.57
CA HIS A 28 -13.38 2.20 -0.64
C HIS A 28 -12.57 0.91 -0.73
N TYR A 29 -11.48 0.88 -1.51
CA TYR A 29 -10.60 -0.28 -1.56
C TYR A 29 -9.93 -0.57 -0.20
N HIS A 30 -9.55 0.46 0.57
CA HIS A 30 -9.03 0.26 1.93
C HIS A 30 -10.07 -0.32 2.88
N ARG A 31 -11.34 0.10 2.81
CA ARG A 31 -12.43 -0.51 3.60
C ARG A 31 -12.66 -1.98 3.22
N ALA A 32 -12.56 -2.30 1.92
CA ALA A 32 -12.61 -3.67 1.46
C ALA A 32 -11.45 -4.50 2.03
N LEU A 33 -10.22 -3.97 2.01
CA LEU A 33 -9.05 -4.63 2.60
C LEU A 33 -9.21 -4.82 4.11
N GLU A 34 -9.72 -3.81 4.83
CA GLU A 34 -10.01 -3.91 6.25
C GLU A 34 -11.01 -5.04 6.54
N THR A 35 -12.05 -5.17 5.72
CA THR A 35 -13.04 -6.25 5.82
C THR A 35 -12.39 -7.62 5.60
N LEU A 36 -11.49 -7.76 4.62
CA LEU A 36 -10.72 -8.98 4.41
C LEU A 36 -9.82 -9.31 5.60
N ASN A 37 -9.16 -8.32 6.18
CA ASN A 37 -8.31 -8.51 7.36
C ASN A 37 -9.14 -8.95 8.58
N ARG A 38 -10.35 -8.44 8.75
CA ARG A 38 -11.27 -8.91 9.80
C ARG A 38 -11.66 -10.38 9.61
N TYR A 39 -11.89 -10.83 8.38
CA TYR A 39 -12.08 -12.26 8.10
C TYR A 39 -10.83 -13.07 8.45
N ALA A 40 -9.65 -12.57 8.06
CA ALA A 40 -8.37 -13.22 8.33
C ALA A 40 -8.11 -13.41 9.84
N ALA A 41 -8.56 -12.46 10.66
CA ALA A 41 -8.36 -12.44 12.11
C ALA A 41 -9.32 -13.35 12.90
N GLN A 42 -10.32 -13.96 12.26
CA GLN A 42 -11.28 -14.82 12.96
C GLN A 42 -10.58 -16.09 13.52
N PRO A 43 -10.88 -16.50 14.76
CA PRO A 43 -10.38 -17.77 15.30
C PRO A 43 -10.79 -18.94 14.39
N HIS A 44 -9.85 -19.84 14.11
CA HIS A 44 -10.08 -20.99 13.23
C HIS A 44 -10.38 -20.65 11.77
N PHE A 45 -10.14 -19.41 11.31
CA PHE A 45 -10.24 -19.09 9.90
C PHE A 45 -9.16 -19.81 9.09
N HIS A 46 -9.60 -20.70 8.21
CA HIS A 46 -8.75 -21.35 7.23
C HIS A 46 -9.01 -20.71 5.86
N PRO A 47 -8.18 -19.74 5.44
CA PRO A 47 -8.43 -18.95 4.24
C PRO A 47 -8.52 -19.85 3.01
N PRO A 48 -9.69 -19.91 2.33
CA PRO A 48 -9.81 -20.64 1.07
C PRO A 48 -9.09 -19.88 -0.06
N SER A 49 -8.88 -20.53 -1.20
CA SER A 49 -8.29 -19.89 -2.38
C SER A 49 -9.05 -18.62 -2.82
N ALA A 50 -10.39 -18.62 -2.69
CA ALA A 50 -11.23 -17.46 -3.00
C ALA A 50 -11.00 -16.26 -2.07
N PHE A 51 -10.51 -16.49 -0.84
CA PHE A 51 -10.11 -15.41 0.07
C PHE A 51 -8.79 -14.78 -0.40
N TYR A 52 -7.80 -15.62 -0.71
CA TYR A 52 -6.51 -15.16 -1.23
C TYR A 52 -6.64 -14.45 -2.58
N ASP A 53 -7.54 -14.90 -3.46
CA ASP A 53 -7.87 -14.22 -4.72
C ASP A 53 -8.43 -12.83 -4.46
N ALA A 54 -9.41 -12.69 -3.56
CA ALA A 54 -9.94 -11.39 -3.15
C ALA A 54 -8.87 -10.47 -2.52
N LEU A 55 -8.02 -11.01 -1.66
CA LEU A 55 -6.93 -10.27 -1.01
C LEU A 55 -5.88 -9.78 -2.02
N CYS A 56 -5.50 -10.64 -2.97
CA CYS A 56 -4.59 -10.29 -4.05
C CYS A 56 -5.22 -9.18 -4.91
N TYR A 57 -6.48 -9.35 -5.31
CA TYR A 57 -7.19 -8.41 -6.17
C TYR A 57 -7.28 -7.02 -5.53
N VAL A 58 -7.73 -6.92 -4.27
CA VAL A 58 -7.86 -5.63 -3.57
C VAL A 58 -6.52 -4.93 -3.42
N ASN A 59 -5.44 -5.66 -3.12
CA ASN A 59 -4.13 -5.03 -3.01
C ASN A 59 -3.61 -4.53 -4.36
N VAL A 60 -3.89 -5.25 -5.45
CA VAL A 60 -3.60 -4.76 -6.81
C VAL A 60 -4.37 -3.47 -7.10
N GLU A 61 -5.68 -3.44 -6.85
CA GLU A 61 -6.52 -2.24 -7.05
C GLU A 61 -6.03 -1.04 -6.23
N ILE A 62 -5.61 -1.27 -4.98
CA ILE A 62 -5.01 -0.21 -4.14
C ILE A 62 -3.73 0.32 -4.79
N ALA A 63 -2.77 -0.56 -5.10
CA ALA A 63 -1.49 -0.14 -5.68
C ALA A 63 -1.69 0.56 -7.04
N HIS A 64 -2.56 0.02 -7.88
CA HIS A 64 -2.93 0.59 -9.17
C HIS A 64 -3.54 1.99 -9.00
N THR A 65 -4.46 2.17 -8.05
CA THR A 65 -5.09 3.47 -7.78
C THR A 65 -4.07 4.48 -7.27
N GLN A 66 -3.12 4.06 -6.43
CA GLN A 66 -2.03 4.91 -5.95
C GLN A 66 -1.12 5.35 -7.10
N CYS A 67 -0.79 4.46 -8.04
CA CYS A 67 -0.09 4.83 -9.28
C CYS A 67 -0.86 5.89 -10.07
N MET A 68 -2.18 5.74 -10.23
CA MET A 68 -3.01 6.72 -10.95
C MET A 68 -3.05 8.08 -10.26
N ILE A 69 -3.09 8.14 -8.92
CA ILE A 69 -3.02 9.39 -8.16
C ILE A 69 -1.71 10.11 -8.48
N ILE A 70 -0.58 9.40 -8.46
CA ILE A 70 0.73 9.99 -8.76
C ILE A 70 0.77 10.50 -10.21
N GLN A 71 0.39 9.65 -11.18
CA GLN A 71 0.44 10.04 -12.60
C GLN A 71 -0.46 11.25 -12.89
N THR A 72 -1.68 11.27 -12.33
CA THR A 72 -2.61 12.40 -12.50
C THR A 72 -2.06 13.68 -11.86
N SER A 73 -1.39 13.57 -10.71
CA SER A 73 -0.75 14.71 -10.06
C SER A 73 0.37 15.32 -10.91
N ILE A 74 1.18 14.47 -11.56
CA ILE A 74 2.21 14.89 -12.52
C ILE A 74 1.55 15.54 -13.75
N ASP A 75 0.59 14.86 -14.37
CA ASP A 75 -0.07 15.33 -15.59
C ASP A 75 -0.82 16.66 -15.38
N ASP A 76 -1.33 16.92 -14.17
CA ASP A 76 -1.98 18.18 -13.78
C ASP A 76 -0.98 19.30 -13.37
N GLY A 77 0.33 19.04 -13.38
CA GLY A 77 1.35 19.97 -12.90
C GLY A 77 1.30 20.25 -11.40
N ARG A 78 0.77 19.30 -10.61
CA ARG A 78 0.61 19.36 -9.15
C ARG A 78 1.59 18.46 -8.40
N PHE A 79 2.69 18.08 -9.07
CA PHE A 79 3.68 17.15 -8.53
C PHE A 79 4.17 17.57 -7.13
N SER A 80 4.10 16.63 -6.19
CA SER A 80 4.58 16.79 -4.82
C SER A 80 5.48 15.61 -4.47
N GLN A 81 6.77 15.89 -4.24
CA GLN A 81 7.75 14.86 -3.92
C GLN A 81 7.38 14.12 -2.62
N GLN A 82 6.89 14.83 -1.60
CA GLN A 82 6.52 14.23 -0.32
C GLN A 82 5.30 13.29 -0.44
N GLU A 83 4.26 13.71 -1.17
CA GLU A 83 3.07 12.89 -1.39
C GLU A 83 3.41 11.67 -2.24
N THR A 84 4.19 11.87 -3.31
CA THR A 84 4.66 10.80 -4.20
C THR A 84 5.44 9.75 -3.41
N GLU A 85 6.42 10.15 -2.59
CA GLU A 85 7.18 9.21 -1.76
C GLU A 85 6.28 8.47 -0.76
N THR A 86 5.31 9.16 -0.16
CA THR A 86 4.38 8.54 0.80
C THR A 86 3.52 7.46 0.14
N LEU A 87 2.96 7.74 -1.03
CA LEU A 87 2.18 6.76 -1.80
C LEU A 87 3.07 5.63 -2.30
N TRP A 88 4.26 5.97 -2.78
CA TRP A 88 5.18 4.99 -3.33
C TRP A 88 5.70 3.99 -2.31
N GLN A 89 6.01 4.43 -1.08
CA GLN A 89 6.42 3.52 -0.01
C GLN A 89 5.34 2.47 0.27
N GLN A 90 4.06 2.82 0.14
CA GLN A 90 2.95 1.87 0.27
C GLN A 90 2.90 0.90 -0.92
N ILE A 91 3.06 1.39 -2.15
CA ILE A 91 3.12 0.55 -3.36
C ILE A 91 4.28 -0.45 -3.26
N ARG A 92 5.48 0.03 -2.92
CA ARG A 92 6.70 -0.77 -2.79
C ARG A 92 6.55 -1.87 -1.73
N GLY A 93 5.88 -1.58 -0.62
CA GLY A 93 5.55 -2.59 0.39
C GLY A 93 4.55 -3.65 -0.09
N LYS A 94 3.58 -3.25 -0.92
CA LYS A 94 2.50 -4.13 -1.40
C LYS A 94 2.89 -5.08 -2.52
N ILE A 95 3.74 -4.67 -3.45
CA ILE A 95 4.07 -5.49 -4.63
C ILE A 95 4.62 -6.88 -4.25
N PRO A 96 5.62 -7.01 -3.35
CA PRO A 96 6.11 -8.33 -2.94
C PRO A 96 5.02 -9.20 -2.31
N GLU A 97 4.12 -8.60 -1.51
CA GLU A 97 3.00 -9.29 -0.88
C GLU A 97 1.99 -9.78 -1.92
N ILE A 98 1.65 -8.95 -2.90
CA ILE A 98 0.76 -9.29 -4.02
C ILE A 98 1.32 -10.49 -4.79
N ILE A 99 2.61 -10.45 -5.17
CA ILE A 99 3.28 -11.53 -5.89
C ILE A 99 3.27 -12.82 -5.05
N GLN A 100 3.57 -12.73 -3.77
CA GLN A 100 3.57 -13.89 -2.88
C GLN A 100 2.18 -14.55 -2.75
N VAL A 101 1.14 -13.74 -2.57
CA VAL A 101 -0.25 -14.24 -2.50
C VAL A 101 -0.67 -14.83 -3.84
N PHE A 102 -0.34 -14.17 -4.95
CA PHE A 102 -0.63 -14.65 -6.30
C PHE A 102 0.02 -16.01 -6.58
N GLU A 103 1.31 -16.18 -6.25
CA GLU A 103 2.03 -17.45 -6.44
C GLU A 103 1.39 -18.63 -5.68
N ARG A 104 0.74 -18.35 -4.54
CA ARG A 104 -0.02 -19.35 -3.78
C ARG A 104 -1.31 -19.76 -4.47
N ILE A 105 -1.96 -18.85 -5.20
CA ILE A 105 -3.27 -19.10 -5.81
C ILE A 105 -3.23 -19.40 -7.31
N ARG A 106 -2.16 -19.07 -8.03
CA ARG A 106 -2.09 -19.09 -9.52
C ARG A 106 -2.49 -20.42 -10.18
N ASN A 107 -2.34 -21.54 -9.47
CA ASN A 107 -2.70 -22.87 -9.97
C ASN A 107 -4.15 -23.29 -9.68
N HIS A 108 -4.94 -22.44 -9.01
CA HIS A 108 -6.34 -22.74 -8.69
C HIS A 108 -7.26 -22.35 -9.84
N SER A 109 -8.27 -23.18 -10.10
CA SER A 109 -9.33 -22.86 -11.06
C SER A 109 -10.22 -21.72 -10.55
N HIS A 110 -10.71 -20.87 -11.46
CA HIS A 110 -11.69 -19.81 -11.20
C HIS A 110 -11.22 -18.65 -10.30
N ILE A 111 -9.90 -18.37 -10.28
CA ILE A 111 -9.37 -17.13 -9.72
C ILE A 111 -9.57 -15.96 -10.69
N LYS A 112 -9.72 -14.75 -10.16
CA LYS A 112 -9.80 -13.50 -10.93
C LYS A 112 -8.43 -12.91 -11.22
N CYS A 113 -7.48 -13.07 -10.30
CA CYS A 113 -6.11 -12.64 -10.50
C CYS A 113 -5.38 -13.64 -11.39
N ASP A 114 -5.08 -13.25 -12.63
CA ASP A 114 -4.22 -14.00 -13.54
C ASP A 114 -2.85 -13.32 -13.72
N GLN A 115 -1.93 -13.97 -14.45
CA GLN A 115 -0.59 -13.42 -14.67
C GLN A 115 -0.64 -12.07 -15.42
N ALA A 116 -1.60 -11.91 -16.34
CA ALA A 116 -1.74 -10.67 -17.08
C ALA A 116 -2.14 -9.52 -16.14
N PHE A 117 -3.01 -9.77 -15.18
CA PHE A 117 -3.41 -8.80 -14.16
C PHE A 117 -2.22 -8.34 -13.30
N ILE A 118 -1.34 -9.26 -12.88
CA ILE A 118 -0.12 -8.91 -12.14
C ILE A 118 0.87 -8.16 -13.03
N ASN A 119 1.07 -8.60 -14.27
CA ASN A 119 1.97 -7.94 -15.21
C ASN A 119 1.50 -6.51 -15.55
N ASN A 120 0.19 -6.28 -15.63
CA ASN A 120 -0.37 -4.95 -15.84
C ASN A 120 -0.04 -4.00 -14.67
N LEU A 121 -0.14 -4.46 -13.42
CA LEU A 121 0.28 -3.67 -12.26
C LEU A 121 1.77 -3.33 -12.32
N LEU A 122 2.62 -4.31 -12.67
CA LEU A 122 4.07 -4.11 -12.76
C LEU A 122 4.44 -3.16 -13.91
N SER A 123 3.76 -3.24 -15.06
CA SER A 123 3.93 -2.28 -16.15
C SER A 123 3.53 -0.87 -15.72
N LEU A 124 2.38 -0.73 -15.04
CA LEU A 124 1.94 0.56 -14.54
C LEU A 124 2.91 1.15 -13.50
N ALA A 125 3.41 0.32 -12.58
CA ALA A 125 4.41 0.74 -11.61
C ALA A 125 5.70 1.22 -12.31
N SER A 126 6.13 0.51 -13.36
CA SER A 126 7.25 0.91 -14.20
C SER A 126 7.03 2.28 -14.87
N GLU A 127 5.87 2.48 -15.50
CA GLU A 127 5.49 3.73 -16.16
C GLU A 127 5.37 4.89 -15.17
N THR A 128 4.84 4.64 -13.98
CA THR A 128 4.78 5.63 -12.90
C THR A 128 6.20 6.02 -12.44
N CYS A 129 7.12 5.07 -12.24
CA CYS A 129 8.50 5.39 -11.90
C CYS A 129 9.20 6.24 -12.96
N GLU A 130 9.00 5.92 -14.23
CA GLU A 130 9.57 6.65 -15.36
C GLU A 130 9.06 8.09 -15.38
N LYS A 131 7.73 8.30 -15.27
CA LYS A 131 7.14 9.64 -15.16
C LYS A 131 7.69 10.45 -13.97
N ILE A 132 7.88 9.81 -12.81
CA ILE A 132 8.48 10.49 -11.64
C ILE A 132 9.94 10.86 -11.94
N SER A 133 10.70 9.99 -12.59
CA SER A 133 12.06 10.29 -13.00
C SER A 133 12.11 11.50 -13.93
N ASP A 134 11.27 11.53 -14.95
CA ASP A 134 11.21 12.62 -15.93
C ASP A 134 10.88 13.96 -15.25
N GLU A 135 9.86 13.98 -14.38
CA GLU A 135 9.50 15.19 -13.62
C GLU A 135 10.64 15.68 -12.72
N LEU A 136 11.40 14.76 -12.09
CA LEU A 136 12.55 15.14 -11.27
C LEU A 136 13.71 15.70 -12.10
N LEU A 137 13.89 15.23 -13.34
CA LEU A 137 14.88 15.76 -14.28
C LEU A 137 14.47 17.17 -14.76
N ASP A 138 13.20 17.37 -15.10
CA ASP A 138 12.66 18.68 -15.48
C ASP A 138 12.80 19.71 -14.35
N LEU A 139 12.59 19.29 -13.09
CA LEU A 139 12.82 20.15 -11.92
C LEU A 139 14.31 20.48 -11.73
N GLN A 140 15.22 19.59 -12.11
CA GLN A 140 16.66 19.81 -11.98
C GLN A 140 17.19 20.87 -12.95
N ASP A 141 16.61 20.97 -14.15
CA ASP A 141 16.98 21.99 -15.13
C ASP A 141 16.64 23.41 -14.64
N ASN A 142 15.59 23.54 -13.83
CA ASN A 142 15.15 24.81 -13.25
C ASN A 142 15.85 25.16 -11.92
N GLN A 143 16.68 24.27 -11.38
CA GLN A 143 17.31 24.45 -10.08
C GLN A 143 18.71 25.09 -10.25
N GLU A 144 18.95 26.24 -9.62
CA GLU A 144 20.26 26.92 -9.70
C GLU A 144 21.28 26.35 -8.70
N PHE A 145 20.81 25.85 -7.56
CA PHE A 145 21.69 25.37 -6.49
C PHE A 145 22.23 23.97 -6.80
N LEU A 146 23.53 23.88 -7.10
CA LEU A 146 24.20 22.64 -7.54
C LEU A 146 23.92 21.41 -6.63
N PRO A 147 24.01 21.49 -5.29
CA PRO A 147 23.70 20.33 -4.44
C PRO A 147 22.24 19.85 -4.56
N ALA A 148 21.28 20.77 -4.77
CA ALA A 148 19.89 20.39 -5.01
C ALA A 148 19.71 19.75 -6.40
N ARG A 149 20.40 20.25 -7.43
CA ARG A 149 20.42 19.61 -8.76
C ARG A 149 20.97 18.18 -8.70
N LEU A 150 22.08 17.97 -8.00
CA LEU A 150 22.68 16.66 -7.81
C LEU A 150 21.73 15.71 -7.06
N ALA A 151 21.05 16.20 -6.01
CA ALA A 151 20.08 15.41 -5.28
C ALA A 151 18.89 14.97 -6.15
N LEU A 152 18.36 15.87 -6.98
CA LEU A 152 17.28 15.56 -7.93
C LEU A 152 17.71 14.53 -8.98
N LEU A 153 18.90 14.68 -9.57
CA LEU A 153 19.43 13.70 -10.53
C LEU A 153 19.69 12.32 -9.91
N GLN A 154 20.22 12.27 -8.69
CA GLN A 154 20.38 10.99 -7.97
C GLN A 154 19.03 10.32 -7.67
N ALA A 155 18.02 11.13 -7.33
CA ALA A 155 16.65 10.64 -7.15
C ALA A 155 16.08 10.12 -8.47
N GLY A 156 16.14 10.89 -9.56
CA GLY A 156 15.69 10.49 -10.90
C GLY A 156 16.36 9.19 -11.37
N LYS A 157 17.70 9.09 -11.24
CA LYS A 157 18.46 7.85 -11.51
C LYS A 157 17.90 6.65 -10.73
N SER A 158 17.56 6.85 -9.45
CA SER A 158 17.02 5.78 -8.61
C SER A 158 15.63 5.35 -9.06
N TRP A 159 14.79 6.31 -9.45
CA TRP A 159 13.45 6.07 -9.98
C TRP A 159 13.45 5.31 -11.30
N ILE A 160 14.23 5.74 -12.29
CA ILE A 160 14.29 5.03 -13.57
C ILE A 160 14.88 3.61 -13.41
N ARG A 161 15.82 3.41 -12.47
CA ARG A 161 16.30 2.06 -12.12
C ARG A 161 15.18 1.17 -11.56
N GLU A 162 14.30 1.73 -10.74
CA GLU A 162 13.11 1.04 -10.24
C GLU A 162 12.08 0.78 -11.36
N ALA A 163 11.94 1.71 -12.32
CA ALA A 163 11.13 1.52 -13.52
C ALA A 163 11.57 0.28 -14.32
N ILE A 164 12.88 0.17 -14.60
CA ILE A 164 13.50 -0.96 -15.31
C ILE A 164 13.27 -2.27 -14.54
N HIS A 165 13.36 -2.23 -13.21
CA HIS A 165 13.14 -3.40 -12.36
C HIS A 165 11.72 -3.95 -12.51
N TYR A 166 10.70 -3.11 -12.39
CA TYR A 166 9.30 -3.56 -12.54
C TYR A 166 8.96 -3.96 -13.97
N ARG A 167 9.53 -3.27 -14.99
CA ARG A 167 9.41 -3.65 -16.40
C ARG A 167 9.90 -5.09 -16.61
N HIS A 168 11.09 -5.39 -16.08
CA HIS A 168 11.69 -6.72 -16.16
C HIS A 168 10.85 -7.78 -15.43
N GLN A 169 10.34 -7.47 -14.23
CA GLN A 169 9.45 -8.37 -13.50
C GLN A 169 8.14 -8.66 -14.25
N ALA A 170 7.62 -7.70 -15.01
CA ALA A 170 6.46 -7.91 -15.89
C ALA A 170 6.76 -8.80 -17.11
N GLY A 171 8.02 -9.22 -17.30
CA GLY A 171 8.47 -9.96 -18.48
C GLY A 171 8.62 -9.07 -19.72
N LEU A 172 8.74 -7.75 -19.53
CA LEU A 172 8.88 -6.75 -20.58
C LEU A 172 10.31 -6.19 -20.57
N SER A 173 10.74 -5.64 -21.70
CA SER A 173 11.95 -4.83 -21.82
C SER A 173 11.61 -3.48 -22.44
N SER A 174 12.35 -2.44 -22.09
CA SER A 174 12.21 -1.10 -22.67
C SER A 174 13.59 -0.51 -22.91
N ILE A 175 13.99 -0.39 -24.18
CA ILE A 175 15.25 0.25 -24.55
C ILE A 175 15.27 1.71 -24.09
N ASP A 176 14.13 2.40 -24.19
CA ASP A 176 14.00 3.81 -23.83
C ASP A 176 14.32 4.02 -22.34
N GLN A 177 13.80 3.18 -21.44
CA GLN A 177 14.12 3.26 -20.01
C GLN A 177 15.60 3.00 -19.70
N HIS A 178 16.24 2.08 -20.45
CA HIS A 178 17.67 1.84 -20.33
C HIS A 178 18.50 3.05 -20.78
N LEU A 179 18.09 3.71 -21.87
CA LEU A 179 18.72 4.93 -22.36
C LEU A 179 18.50 6.10 -21.39
N SER A 180 17.30 6.28 -20.85
CA SER A 180 17.02 7.27 -19.81
C SER A 180 17.92 7.09 -18.57
N TYR A 181 18.18 5.84 -18.15
CA TYR A 181 19.13 5.57 -17.07
C TYR A 181 20.58 5.94 -17.42
N LEU A 182 21.03 5.63 -18.64
CA LEU A 182 22.36 6.00 -19.11
C LEU A 182 22.53 7.52 -19.26
N ASN A 183 21.50 8.20 -19.74
CA ASN A 183 21.44 9.66 -19.82
C ASN A 183 21.51 10.31 -18.43
N ALA A 184 20.81 9.76 -17.44
CA ALA A 184 20.90 10.23 -16.06
C ALA A 184 22.32 10.07 -15.47
N LEU A 185 23.02 8.98 -15.79
CA LEU A 185 24.42 8.77 -15.39
C LEU A 185 25.38 9.75 -16.08
N GLU A 186 25.20 10.01 -17.37
CA GLU A 186 25.98 11.02 -18.09
C GLU A 186 25.76 12.40 -17.48
N SER A 187 24.51 12.77 -17.22
CA SER A 187 24.12 14.06 -16.64
C SER A 187 24.72 14.24 -15.24
N LEU A 188 24.72 13.19 -14.42
CA LEU A 188 25.41 13.18 -13.14
C LEU A 188 26.92 13.43 -13.28
N PHE A 189 27.59 12.74 -14.22
CA PHE A 189 29.01 12.94 -14.46
C PHE A 189 29.36 14.33 -14.99
N LYS A 190 28.51 14.91 -15.84
CA LYS A 190 28.66 16.28 -16.35
C LYS A 190 28.61 17.32 -15.22
N LEU A 191 27.82 17.08 -14.18
CA LEU A 191 27.72 17.98 -13.02
C LEU A 191 28.78 17.70 -11.94
N ASP A 192 29.10 16.43 -11.70
CA ASP A 192 30.09 15.98 -10.74
C ASP A 192 30.96 14.88 -11.37
N PRO A 193 32.17 15.22 -11.87
CA PRO A 193 33.07 14.28 -12.54
C PRO A 193 33.62 13.18 -11.61
N ASN A 194 32.76 12.27 -11.18
CA ASN A 194 33.09 11.15 -10.32
C ASN A 194 33.37 9.88 -11.16
N PRO A 195 34.57 9.27 -11.05
CA PRO A 195 34.89 7.99 -11.71
C PRO A 195 33.93 6.84 -11.35
N GLU A 196 33.29 6.88 -10.18
CA GLU A 196 32.31 5.86 -9.78
C GLU A 196 31.08 5.86 -10.69
N THR A 197 30.58 7.03 -11.10
CA THR A 197 29.47 7.18 -12.05
C THR A 197 29.80 6.53 -13.39
N MET A 198 31.03 6.71 -13.87
CA MET A 198 31.50 6.09 -15.11
C MET A 198 31.68 4.58 -14.98
N ASN A 199 32.15 4.08 -13.83
CA ASN A 199 32.21 2.64 -13.56
C ASN A 199 30.80 2.03 -13.49
N GLU A 200 29.83 2.75 -12.92
CA GLU A 200 28.42 2.34 -12.90
C GLU A 200 27.84 2.26 -14.31
N MET A 201 28.07 3.28 -15.16
CA MET A 201 27.67 3.27 -16.57
C MET A 201 28.28 2.08 -17.34
N LEU A 202 29.58 1.85 -17.17
CA LEU A 202 30.29 0.74 -17.78
C LEU A 202 29.70 -0.62 -17.37
N SER A 203 29.61 -0.86 -16.07
CA SER A 203 29.04 -2.09 -15.49
C SER A 203 27.59 -2.32 -15.94
N TYR A 204 26.81 -1.25 -16.02
CA TYR A 204 25.42 -1.33 -16.45
C TYR A 204 25.29 -1.73 -17.92
N THR A 205 26.02 -1.09 -18.83
CA THR A 205 25.98 -1.43 -20.28
C THR A 205 26.39 -2.89 -20.55
N GLU A 206 27.28 -3.45 -19.73
CA GLU A 206 27.74 -4.84 -19.84
C GLU A 206 26.71 -5.83 -19.27
N SER A 207 26.15 -5.53 -18.10
CA SER A 207 25.20 -6.43 -17.41
C SER A 207 23.79 -6.43 -18.00
N SER A 208 23.38 -5.35 -18.64
CA SER A 208 22.04 -5.17 -19.25
C SER A 208 21.88 -5.81 -20.63
N GLN A 209 22.93 -6.40 -21.20
CA GLN A 209 22.92 -7.03 -22.54
C GLN A 209 22.54 -6.09 -23.71
N LEU A 210 22.59 -4.77 -23.50
CA LEU A 210 22.23 -3.77 -24.51
C LEU A 210 23.12 -3.87 -25.75
N LEU A 211 24.42 -4.13 -25.57
CA LEU A 211 25.38 -4.28 -26.67
C LEU A 211 25.20 -5.54 -27.51
N THR A 212 24.48 -6.54 -26.98
CA THR A 212 24.19 -7.82 -27.65
C THR A 212 22.78 -7.89 -28.22
N THR A 213 21.91 -6.95 -27.85
CA THR A 213 20.54 -6.87 -28.35
C THR A 213 20.55 -6.28 -29.77
N ALA A 214 19.76 -6.83 -30.68
CA ALA A 214 19.61 -6.27 -32.02
C ALA A 214 18.80 -4.97 -31.94
N LEU A 215 19.46 -3.84 -32.17
CA LEU A 215 18.87 -2.51 -32.09
C LEU A 215 18.87 -1.81 -33.46
N PRO A 216 17.93 -0.88 -33.71
CA PRO A 216 18.07 0.09 -34.80
C PRO A 216 19.40 0.84 -34.70
N ALA A 217 20.00 1.19 -35.84
CA ALA A 217 21.34 1.78 -35.89
C ALA A 217 21.51 3.05 -35.02
N THR A 218 20.45 3.85 -34.88
CA THR A 218 20.45 5.06 -34.04
C THR A 218 20.53 4.72 -32.55
N LEU A 219 19.75 3.75 -32.08
CA LEU A 219 19.79 3.29 -30.69
C LEU A 219 21.06 2.50 -30.39
N GLU A 220 21.56 1.72 -31.37
CA GLU A 220 22.86 1.05 -31.25
C GLU A 220 24.00 2.07 -31.10
N LEU A 221 23.96 3.15 -31.87
CA LEU A 221 24.92 4.25 -31.76
C LEU A 221 24.89 4.86 -30.36
N GLU A 222 23.71 5.13 -29.81
CA GLU A 222 23.54 5.72 -28.48
C GLU A 222 24.07 4.82 -27.36
N VAL A 223 23.76 3.53 -27.38
CA VAL A 223 24.34 2.56 -26.43
C VAL A 223 25.87 2.50 -26.58
N CYS A 224 26.38 2.50 -27.82
CA CYS A 224 27.82 2.48 -28.08
C CYS A 224 28.49 3.78 -27.61
N TYR A 225 27.82 4.92 -27.74
CA TYR A 225 28.28 6.22 -27.25
C TYR A 225 28.50 6.17 -25.73
N TYR A 226 27.50 5.74 -24.95
CA TYR A 226 27.64 5.64 -23.49
C TYR A 226 28.79 4.70 -23.08
N ARG A 227 28.94 3.55 -23.76
CA ARG A 227 30.06 2.64 -23.51
C ARG A 227 31.41 3.25 -23.87
N ALA A 228 31.50 3.98 -24.97
CA ALA A 228 32.71 4.66 -25.40
C ALA A 228 33.09 5.81 -24.45
N LEU A 229 32.10 6.58 -23.98
CA LEU A 229 32.27 7.66 -23.02
C LEU A 229 32.88 7.13 -21.72
N ALA A 230 32.26 6.11 -21.12
CA ALA A 230 32.77 5.51 -19.90
C ALA A 230 34.17 4.92 -20.06
N ALA A 231 34.43 4.23 -21.18
CA ALA A 231 35.75 3.68 -21.48
C ALA A 231 36.82 4.76 -21.66
N PHE A 232 36.47 5.89 -22.28
CA PHE A 232 37.35 7.02 -22.50
C PHE A 232 37.73 7.70 -21.19
N GLU A 233 36.74 8.07 -20.37
CA GLU A 233 36.97 8.77 -19.10
C GLU A 233 37.73 7.89 -18.09
N LEU A 234 37.48 6.56 -18.10
CA LEU A 234 38.21 5.60 -17.27
C LEU A 234 39.53 5.09 -17.87
N ARG A 235 39.93 5.58 -19.05
CA ARG A 235 41.15 5.16 -19.78
C ARG A 235 41.26 3.64 -19.95
N LYS A 236 40.16 2.99 -20.32
CA LYS A 236 40.12 1.54 -20.60
C LYS A 236 40.76 1.22 -21.96
N ASP A 237 41.42 0.07 -22.04
CA ASP A 237 42.14 -0.39 -23.24
C ASP A 237 41.21 -0.62 -24.45
N ASP A 238 39.94 -0.93 -24.20
CA ASP A 238 38.94 -1.20 -25.23
C ASP A 238 38.25 0.05 -25.77
N CYS A 239 38.59 1.24 -25.28
CA CYS A 239 38.02 2.51 -25.73
C CYS A 239 38.13 2.67 -27.26
N GLY A 240 39.29 2.37 -27.85
CA GLY A 240 39.50 2.48 -29.29
C GLY A 240 38.58 1.59 -30.13
N LEU A 241 38.20 0.42 -29.61
CA LEU A 241 37.28 -0.50 -30.28
C LEU A 241 35.87 0.08 -30.35
N PHE A 242 35.38 0.68 -29.27
CA PHE A 242 34.06 1.30 -29.24
C PHE A 242 34.01 2.60 -30.04
N MET A 243 35.06 3.43 -29.99
CA MET A 243 35.17 4.62 -30.86
C MET A 243 35.09 4.26 -32.35
N ALA A 244 35.77 3.18 -32.77
CA ALA A 244 35.70 2.70 -34.15
C ALA A 244 34.32 2.11 -34.51
N ARG A 245 33.60 1.52 -33.56
CA ARG A 245 32.22 1.06 -33.77
C ARG A 245 31.28 2.24 -33.95
N CYS A 246 31.38 3.26 -33.10
CA CYS A 246 30.61 4.50 -33.22
C CYS A 246 30.82 5.18 -34.58
N GLN A 247 32.07 5.34 -35.02
CA GLN A 247 32.37 5.92 -36.34
C GLN A 247 31.71 5.14 -37.47
N ARG A 248 31.82 3.79 -37.46
CA ARG A 248 31.19 2.94 -38.49
C ARG A 248 29.67 3.06 -38.51
N LEU A 249 29.04 3.21 -37.34
CA LEU A 249 27.60 3.41 -37.25
C LEU A 249 27.22 4.76 -37.85
N ILE A 250 27.92 5.85 -37.50
CA ILE A 250 27.70 7.19 -38.06
C ILE A 250 27.87 7.18 -39.58
N ASP A 251 28.94 6.57 -40.10
CA ASP A 251 29.21 6.50 -41.54
C ASP A 251 28.13 5.72 -42.31
N GLY A 252 27.41 4.84 -41.62
CA GLY A 252 26.32 4.02 -42.18
C GLY A 252 24.91 4.62 -42.01
N LEU A 253 24.76 5.74 -41.30
CA LEU A 253 23.48 6.41 -41.12
C LEU A 253 23.07 7.18 -42.38
N ASP A 254 21.76 7.36 -42.57
CA ASP A 254 21.21 8.25 -43.60
C ASP A 254 21.67 9.70 -43.30
N PRO A 255 22.04 10.51 -44.32
CA PRO A 255 22.28 11.94 -44.16
C PRO A 255 21.21 12.68 -43.33
N SER A 256 19.93 12.28 -43.37
CA SER A 256 18.89 12.90 -42.54
C SER A 256 19.08 12.69 -41.04
N ALA A 257 19.86 11.69 -40.63
CA ALA A 257 20.16 11.39 -39.23
C ALA A 257 21.33 12.23 -38.68
N SER A 258 21.98 13.07 -39.49
CA SER A 258 23.07 13.93 -39.02
C SER A 258 22.62 15.01 -38.04
N GLU A 259 21.33 15.30 -37.97
CA GLU A 259 20.74 16.30 -37.05
C GLU A 259 20.41 15.72 -35.67
N LEU A 260 20.68 14.43 -35.43
CA LEU A 260 20.43 13.79 -34.13
C LEU A 260 21.51 14.21 -33.11
N LEU A 261 21.08 14.60 -31.91
CA LEU A 261 21.97 15.01 -30.81
C LEU A 261 23.07 13.98 -30.51
N VAL A 262 22.71 12.69 -30.51
CA VAL A 262 23.67 11.59 -30.28
C VAL A 262 24.81 11.56 -31.30
N VAL A 263 24.57 11.97 -32.55
CA VAL A 263 25.60 12.01 -33.59
C VAL A 263 26.59 13.13 -33.29
N ASP A 264 26.11 14.29 -32.88
CA ASP A 264 26.95 15.43 -32.48
C ASP A 264 27.79 15.10 -31.25
N ASP A 265 27.18 14.53 -30.21
CA ASP A 265 27.86 14.11 -28.98
C ASP A 265 28.92 13.04 -29.26
N THR A 266 28.60 12.07 -30.11
CA THR A 266 29.54 11.01 -30.50
C THR A 266 30.71 11.57 -31.32
N ASN A 267 30.44 12.49 -32.26
CA ASN A 267 31.50 13.15 -33.04
C ASN A 267 32.41 14.00 -32.15
N ALA A 268 31.84 14.71 -31.16
CA ALA A 268 32.60 15.46 -30.17
C ALA A 268 33.52 14.55 -29.35
N LEU A 269 33.00 13.40 -28.91
CA LEU A 269 33.77 12.40 -28.17
C LEU A 269 34.90 11.79 -29.02
N ILE A 270 34.63 11.41 -30.28
CA ILE A 270 35.65 10.90 -31.21
C ILE A 270 36.76 11.95 -31.46
N LYS A 271 36.37 13.23 -31.57
CA LYS A 271 37.33 14.33 -31.74
C LYS A 271 38.23 14.49 -30.51
N ARG A 272 37.67 14.41 -29.29
CA ARG A 272 38.43 14.42 -28.03
C ARG A 272 39.39 13.24 -27.95
N TYR A 273 38.97 12.06 -28.39
CA TYR A 273 39.82 10.86 -28.43
C TYR A 273 41.01 10.98 -29.39
N ARG A 274 40.79 11.53 -30.60
CA ARG A 274 41.85 11.69 -31.61
C ARG A 274 42.84 12.81 -31.26
N ASN A 275 42.37 13.85 -30.59
CA ASN A 275 43.17 15.01 -30.21
C ASN A 275 43.15 15.16 -28.69
N PRO A 276 43.85 14.28 -27.93
CA PRO A 276 43.95 14.44 -26.49
C PRO A 276 44.59 15.82 -26.21
N LEU A 277 43.90 16.65 -25.42
CA LEU A 277 44.49 17.89 -24.92
C LEU A 277 45.81 17.55 -24.21
N PRO A 278 46.88 18.33 -24.39
CA PRO A 278 48.11 18.14 -23.63
C PRO A 278 47.77 18.18 -22.15
N SER A 279 48.18 17.16 -21.40
CA SER A 279 47.97 17.14 -19.95
C SER A 279 48.60 18.41 -19.36
N PRO A 280 47.94 19.12 -18.43
CA PRO A 280 48.59 20.19 -17.70
C PRO A 280 49.85 19.62 -17.07
N ASP A 281 51.01 20.15 -17.45
CA ASP A 281 52.29 19.73 -16.89
C ASP A 281 52.26 20.05 -15.38
N PRO A 282 52.44 19.09 -14.48
CA PRO A 282 52.38 19.33 -13.03
C PRO A 282 53.53 20.20 -12.49
N HIS A 283 54.36 20.78 -13.38
CA HIS A 283 55.51 21.62 -13.05
C HIS A 283 55.30 23.12 -13.23
N ASP A 284 54.17 23.58 -13.77
CA ASP A 284 53.94 25.02 -14.07
C ASP A 284 53.33 25.83 -12.91
N TYR A 285 53.18 25.25 -11.71
CA TYR A 285 52.64 25.93 -10.52
C TYR A 285 53.70 26.32 -9.46
N ALA A 286 54.99 26.18 -9.76
CA ALA A 286 56.03 26.25 -8.74
C ALA A 286 56.76 27.61 -8.60
N ASP A 287 56.43 28.67 -9.36
CA ASP A 287 57.34 29.83 -9.42
C ASP A 287 56.72 31.23 -9.31
N ASP A 288 55.52 31.40 -8.71
CA ASP A 288 54.87 32.74 -8.69
C ASP A 288 54.31 33.21 -7.33
N HIS A 289 54.85 32.73 -6.21
CA HIS A 289 54.56 33.33 -4.89
C HIS A 289 55.78 33.39 -3.97
N LEU A 290 56.65 34.37 -4.23
CA LEU A 290 57.48 35.00 -3.20
C LEU A 290 57.23 36.51 -3.23
N ASP A 291 57.09 37.06 -2.02
CA ASP A 291 57.00 38.47 -1.63
C ASP A 291 55.59 39.03 -1.37
N SER A 292 55.17 39.00 -0.10
CA SER A 292 54.76 40.23 0.60
C SER A 292 54.68 39.99 2.11
N ASP A 293 55.80 40.24 2.79
CA ASP A 293 55.82 40.60 4.20
C ASP A 293 55.04 41.90 4.44
N SER A 294 54.07 41.90 5.37
CA SER A 294 53.87 43.03 6.28
C SER A 294 52.99 42.64 7.46
N MET A 295 53.62 42.54 8.64
CA MET A 295 52.95 42.65 9.94
C MET A 295 52.38 44.08 10.11
N ASP A 296 51.24 44.22 10.81
CA ASP A 296 51.21 45.02 12.04
C ASP A 296 49.93 44.74 12.86
N ASP A 297 50.12 44.83 14.18
CA ASP A 297 49.30 44.38 15.30
C ASP A 297 49.09 45.60 16.21
N SER A 298 47.85 45.96 16.59
CA SER A 298 47.50 46.93 17.67
C SER A 298 45.96 47.15 17.68
N ALA A 299 45.19 46.67 18.65
CA ALA A 299 45.05 47.11 20.05
C ALA A 299 43.90 48.14 20.27
N PHE A 300 42.87 47.65 20.97
CA PHE A 300 41.96 48.28 21.96
C PHE A 300 41.91 49.82 22.13
N GLU A 301 40.68 50.37 22.21
CA GLU A 301 40.16 51.12 23.40
C GLU A 301 38.70 51.61 23.19
N GLU A 302 37.78 51.15 24.06
CA GLU A 302 36.60 51.91 24.58
C GLU A 302 37.11 53.00 25.54
N PRO A 303 36.38 54.10 25.93
CA PRO A 303 34.98 54.13 26.44
C PRO A 303 34.31 55.55 26.27
N PRO A 304 33.44 56.13 27.15
CA PRO A 304 32.48 55.62 28.17
C PRO A 304 31.03 56.20 28.05
N MET A 305 30.20 55.77 29.01
CA MET A 305 28.80 56.12 29.33
C MET A 305 28.51 57.62 29.60
N ASP A 306 27.23 58.01 29.48
CA ASP A 306 26.53 58.86 30.47
C ASP A 306 24.98 58.78 30.35
N ASP A 307 24.39 58.24 31.42
CA ASP A 307 23.34 58.75 32.32
C ASP A 307 21.91 59.17 31.90
N ASP A 308 21.03 58.85 32.85
CA ASP A 308 19.57 58.89 32.98
C ASP A 308 18.88 60.24 32.75
N SER A 309 17.61 60.23 32.32
CA SER A 309 16.46 60.39 33.24
C SER A 309 15.09 60.75 32.59
N ASN A 310 14.09 59.97 33.02
CA ASN A 310 12.72 60.35 33.45
C ASN A 310 11.55 60.77 32.50
N VAL A 311 10.51 59.90 32.56
CA VAL A 311 9.09 60.16 32.97
C VAL A 311 8.05 60.61 31.93
N MET A 312 7.33 59.59 31.39
CA MET A 312 5.87 59.31 31.53
C MET A 312 4.81 60.20 30.81
N PRO A 313 3.50 59.81 30.75
CA PRO A 313 2.88 58.96 29.72
C PRO A 313 1.68 59.61 28.98
N THR A 314 1.27 59.10 27.81
CA THR A 314 -0.16 59.11 27.40
C THR A 314 -0.46 58.05 26.30
N PRO A 315 -1.55 57.26 26.42
CA PRO A 315 -2.00 56.27 25.43
C PRO A 315 -3.23 56.78 24.63
N PRO A 316 -3.94 55.96 23.81
CA PRO A 316 -3.49 55.03 22.77
C PRO A 316 -4.21 55.32 21.42
N GLN A 317 -3.67 54.90 20.28
CA GLN A 317 -4.51 54.44 19.15
C GLN A 317 -3.73 53.44 18.29
N PRO A 318 -4.34 52.31 17.88
CA PRO A 318 -3.66 51.24 17.15
C PRO A 318 -3.91 51.37 15.65
N ASP A 319 -2.85 51.52 14.87
CA ASP A 319 -2.80 51.16 13.45
C ASP A 319 -1.36 50.81 13.10
N ILE A 320 -0.97 49.55 13.35
CA ILE A 320 0.30 49.01 12.83
C ILE A 320 0.07 47.57 12.36
N VAL A 321 0.07 47.47 11.04
CA VAL A 321 0.55 46.34 10.24
C VAL A 321 1.85 45.77 10.83
N PRO A 322 1.96 44.46 11.14
CA PRO A 322 3.26 43.84 11.28
C PRO A 322 3.80 43.38 9.91
N PRO A 323 5.10 43.51 9.68
CA PRO A 323 5.78 43.16 8.44
C PRO A 323 6.00 41.66 8.33
N THR A 324 5.99 41.21 7.08
CA THR A 324 6.42 39.91 6.58
C THR A 324 7.83 39.58 7.08
N ARG A 325 7.95 38.53 7.91
CA ARG A 325 9.22 37.82 8.13
C ARG A 325 9.31 36.69 7.10
N PRO A 326 10.41 36.57 6.35
CA PRO A 326 10.65 35.36 5.57
C PRO A 326 10.95 34.20 6.54
N ALA A 327 10.19 33.12 6.40
CA ALA A 327 10.48 31.88 7.10
C ALA A 327 11.81 31.32 6.59
N ALA A 328 12.74 31.15 7.52
CA ALA A 328 14.01 30.48 7.28
C ALA A 328 13.74 29.05 6.77
N ALA A 329 14.31 28.74 5.60
CA ALA A 329 14.39 27.40 5.07
C ALA A 329 15.17 26.52 6.06
N ALA A 330 14.50 25.53 6.63
CA ALA A 330 15.16 24.45 7.35
C ALA A 330 15.69 23.45 6.33
N THR A 331 16.93 23.67 5.88
CA THR A 331 17.70 22.70 5.10
C THR A 331 18.11 21.56 6.02
N SER A 332 17.37 20.45 6.01
CA SER A 332 17.87 19.18 6.53
C SER A 332 18.40 18.35 5.36
N PRO A 333 19.68 17.92 5.37
CA PRO A 333 20.21 17.05 4.34
C PRO A 333 19.62 15.64 4.55
N LEU A 334 18.72 15.23 3.67
CA LEU A 334 18.29 13.83 3.58
C LEU A 334 19.40 13.04 2.90
N THR A 335 20.15 12.29 3.70
CA THR A 335 21.10 11.28 3.25
C THR A 335 20.31 10.10 2.67
N ALA A 336 20.02 10.15 1.37
CA ALA A 336 19.42 9.03 0.63
C ALA A 336 20.51 7.97 0.34
N GLY A 337 20.74 7.08 1.30
CA GLY A 337 21.53 5.87 1.06
C GLY A 337 20.67 4.77 0.43
N PRO A 338 21.25 3.89 -0.42
CA PRO A 338 20.54 2.71 -0.91
C PRO A 338 20.22 1.80 0.28
N SER A 339 18.94 1.69 0.63
CA SER A 339 18.52 0.77 1.69
C SER A 339 18.78 -0.67 1.25
N PRO A 340 19.43 -1.50 2.08
CA PRO A 340 19.62 -2.91 1.77
C PRO A 340 18.26 -3.60 1.72
N LEU A 341 18.05 -4.43 0.69
CA LEU A 341 16.94 -5.36 0.58
C LEU A 341 16.78 -6.11 1.92
N PRO A 342 15.59 -6.12 2.55
CA PRO A 342 15.41 -6.84 3.80
C PRO A 342 15.39 -8.34 3.51
N THR A 343 16.54 -8.98 3.71
CA THR A 343 16.63 -10.43 3.92
C THR A 343 16.14 -10.73 5.33
N ASN A 344 14.85 -10.61 5.57
CA ASN A 344 14.22 -11.10 6.79
C ASN A 344 12.93 -11.81 6.43
N SER A 345 12.94 -13.13 6.58
CA SER A 345 11.78 -13.99 6.55
C SER A 345 10.92 -13.71 7.79
N SER A 346 10.22 -12.57 7.78
CA SER A 346 9.22 -12.25 8.78
C SER A 346 7.91 -12.98 8.47
N PRO A 347 7.23 -13.55 9.48
CA PRO A 347 5.94 -14.17 9.27
C PRO A 347 4.91 -13.09 8.92
N TRP A 348 4.29 -13.23 7.74
CA TRP A 348 3.06 -12.58 7.28
C TRP A 348 2.67 -11.29 8.03
N LEU A 349 3.12 -10.13 7.54
CA LEU A 349 2.69 -8.80 8.04
C LEU A 349 1.16 -8.58 7.94
N PHE A 350 0.44 -9.45 7.24
CA PHE A 350 -1.02 -9.52 7.17
C PHE A 350 -1.73 -9.77 8.51
N PHE A 351 -1.04 -10.35 9.51
CA PHE A 351 -1.64 -10.67 10.79
C PHE A 351 -0.98 -9.85 11.91
N GLN A 352 -1.14 -8.53 11.89
CA GLN A 352 -1.21 -7.86 13.18
C GLN A 352 -2.51 -8.35 13.85
N PRO A 353 -2.46 -9.02 15.01
CA PRO A 353 -3.69 -9.41 15.71
C PRO A 353 -4.49 -8.13 15.97
N PRO A 354 -5.72 -7.98 15.44
CA PRO A 354 -6.50 -6.82 15.76
C PRO A 354 -6.88 -6.86 17.23
N VAL A 355 -7.05 -5.67 17.79
CA VAL A 355 -7.59 -5.42 19.13
C VAL A 355 -8.74 -6.38 19.41
N GLU A 356 -8.60 -7.22 20.44
CA GLU A 356 -9.55 -8.28 20.80
C GLU A 356 -11.00 -7.77 20.69
N HIS A 357 -11.80 -8.39 19.80
CA HIS A 357 -13.21 -8.04 19.62
C HIS A 357 -14.05 -8.72 20.72
N THR A 358 -14.20 -7.99 21.82
CA THR A 358 -14.63 -8.53 23.12
C THR A 358 -16.09 -9.01 23.16
N GLY A 359 -17.03 -8.32 22.50
CA GLY A 359 -18.47 -8.61 22.60
C GLY A 359 -18.91 -9.95 22.00
N THR A 360 -18.51 -10.25 20.77
CA THR A 360 -18.87 -11.51 20.10
C THR A 360 -18.28 -12.71 20.82
N MET A 361 -17.04 -12.61 21.29
CA MET A 361 -16.38 -13.66 22.05
C MET A 361 -17.07 -13.93 23.39
N ASN A 362 -17.61 -12.90 24.05
CA ASN A 362 -18.37 -13.06 25.29
C ASN A 362 -19.65 -13.89 25.06
N VAL A 363 -20.39 -13.60 23.97
CA VAL A 363 -21.60 -14.37 23.60
C VAL A 363 -21.25 -15.80 23.22
N VAL A 364 -20.23 -16.01 22.39
CA VAL A 364 -19.78 -17.35 22.00
C VAL A 364 -19.36 -18.16 23.22
N THR A 365 -18.61 -17.55 24.16
CA THR A 365 -18.17 -18.20 25.40
C THR A 365 -19.36 -18.59 26.28
N ALA A 366 -20.33 -17.70 26.45
CA ALA A 366 -21.53 -17.97 27.24
C ALA A 366 -22.40 -19.06 26.61
N MET A 367 -22.53 -19.07 25.28
CA MET A 367 -23.24 -20.10 24.53
C MET A 367 -22.51 -21.46 24.57
N ARG A 368 -21.16 -21.47 24.57
CA ARG A 368 -20.37 -22.69 24.81
C ARG A 368 -20.64 -23.25 26.20
N ALA A 369 -20.60 -22.42 27.24
CA ALA A 369 -20.79 -22.86 28.62
C ALA A 369 -22.10 -23.65 28.83
N ILE A 370 -23.20 -23.25 28.17
CA ILE A 370 -24.48 -23.97 28.26
C ILE A 370 -24.60 -25.17 27.32
N THR A 371 -23.71 -25.30 26.33
CA THR A 371 -23.74 -26.39 25.35
C THR A 371 -22.67 -27.46 25.57
N ASP A 372 -21.61 -27.19 26.33
CA ASP A 372 -20.49 -28.10 26.61
C ASP A 372 -20.93 -29.42 27.25
N GLN A 373 -21.99 -29.39 28.06
CA GLN A 373 -22.53 -30.56 28.75
C GLN A 373 -23.79 -31.12 28.08
N ALA A 374 -24.31 -30.45 27.06
CA ALA A 374 -25.55 -30.82 26.39
C ALA A 374 -25.28 -31.89 25.32
N LYS A 375 -25.92 -33.06 25.47
CA LYS A 375 -25.86 -34.15 24.49
C LYS A 375 -27.01 -34.13 23.48
N ASN A 376 -27.97 -33.24 23.66
CA ASN A 376 -29.19 -33.20 22.87
C ASN A 376 -29.10 -32.15 21.77
N GLU A 377 -28.94 -32.58 20.52
CA GLU A 377 -28.85 -31.69 19.36
C GLU A 377 -30.07 -30.77 19.20
N LYS A 378 -31.26 -31.24 19.63
CA LYS A 378 -32.48 -30.42 19.60
C LYS A 378 -32.40 -29.21 20.52
N PHE A 379 -31.61 -29.29 21.59
CA PHE A 379 -31.39 -28.16 22.47
C PHE A 379 -30.67 -27.02 21.74
N PHE A 380 -29.68 -27.33 20.90
CA PHE A 380 -28.98 -26.35 20.07
C PHE A 380 -29.90 -25.70 19.05
N ALA A 381 -30.71 -26.50 18.35
CA ALA A 381 -31.70 -26.00 17.40
C ALA A 381 -32.75 -25.09 18.08
N ASN A 382 -33.20 -25.46 19.29
CA ASN A 382 -34.11 -24.63 20.08
C ASN A 382 -33.47 -23.28 20.44
N ILE A 383 -32.21 -23.25 20.87
CA ILE A 383 -31.52 -21.99 21.20
C ILE A 383 -31.39 -21.10 19.96
N LEU A 384 -30.95 -21.64 18.82
CA LEU A 384 -30.87 -20.87 17.57
C LEU A 384 -32.24 -20.33 17.14
N SER A 385 -33.30 -21.13 17.29
CA SER A 385 -34.66 -20.68 17.00
C SER A 385 -35.07 -19.52 17.93
N VAL A 386 -34.71 -19.56 19.21
CA VAL A 386 -35.01 -18.48 20.17
C VAL A 386 -34.18 -17.23 19.86
N ALA A 387 -32.91 -17.36 19.50
CA ALA A 387 -32.10 -16.23 19.04
C ALA A 387 -32.68 -15.63 17.75
N GLY A 388 -33.18 -16.47 16.83
CA GLY A 388 -33.92 -16.02 15.65
C GLY A 388 -35.19 -15.24 16.01
N ASP A 389 -35.94 -15.71 17.00
CA ASP A 389 -37.14 -15.02 17.52
C ASP A 389 -36.79 -13.64 18.09
N TYR A 390 -35.62 -13.51 18.73
CA TYR A 390 -35.12 -12.20 19.19
C TYR A 390 -35.00 -11.22 18.02
N PHE A 391 -34.25 -11.55 16.97
CA PHE A 391 -34.10 -10.64 15.82
C PHE A 391 -35.40 -10.43 15.04
N TYR A 392 -36.29 -11.43 15.01
CA TYR A 392 -37.56 -11.29 14.31
C TYR A 392 -38.53 -10.36 15.06
N GLN A 393 -38.68 -10.54 16.38
CA GLN A 393 -39.81 -9.98 17.14
C GLN A 393 -39.41 -9.09 18.33
N HIS A 394 -38.27 -9.35 18.97
CA HIS A 394 -37.95 -8.74 20.26
C HIS A 394 -36.82 -7.71 20.23
N CYS A 395 -36.00 -7.70 19.18
CA CYS A 395 -34.90 -6.75 19.03
C CYS A 395 -35.45 -5.33 18.83
N GLN A 396 -35.16 -4.46 19.79
CA GLN A 396 -35.63 -3.07 19.78
C GLN A 396 -34.89 -2.21 18.75
N PHE A 397 -33.68 -2.64 18.36
CA PHE A 397 -32.87 -1.95 17.38
C PHE A 397 -33.34 -2.26 15.96
N LYS A 398 -33.53 -1.20 15.16
CA LYS A 398 -33.89 -1.31 13.75
C LYS A 398 -32.64 -1.15 12.89
N PHE A 399 -32.23 -2.22 12.22
CA PHE A 399 -31.17 -2.20 11.22
C PHE A 399 -31.54 -3.11 10.03
N LYS A 400 -31.00 -2.79 8.85
CA LYS A 400 -31.46 -3.29 7.55
C LYS A 400 -31.48 -4.83 7.41
N ASN A 401 -30.55 -5.52 8.07
CA ASN A 401 -30.38 -6.97 7.91
C ASN A 401 -30.92 -7.80 9.09
N ARG A 402 -31.72 -7.20 9.97
CA ARG A 402 -32.24 -7.88 11.16
C ARG A 402 -33.08 -9.12 10.81
N LEU A 403 -33.93 -9.02 9.79
CA LEU A 403 -34.74 -10.14 9.32
C LEU A 403 -33.90 -11.22 8.62
N LEU A 404 -32.78 -10.83 8.00
CA LEU A 404 -31.82 -11.77 7.38
C LEU A 404 -31.13 -12.60 8.46
N MET A 405 -30.67 -11.97 9.54
CA MET A 405 -30.11 -12.66 10.70
C MET A 405 -31.09 -13.66 11.33
N ALA A 406 -32.35 -13.26 11.49
CA ALA A 406 -33.39 -14.18 11.96
C ALA A 406 -33.57 -15.39 11.01
N ASN A 407 -33.59 -15.14 9.70
CA ASN A 407 -33.70 -16.19 8.70
C ASN A 407 -32.48 -17.13 8.71
N ASP A 408 -31.27 -16.61 8.87
CA ASP A 408 -30.03 -17.42 8.95
C ASP A 408 -30.05 -18.31 10.19
N LEU A 409 -30.46 -17.78 11.34
CA LEU A 409 -30.60 -18.55 12.59
C LEU A 409 -31.66 -19.65 12.49
N TYR A 410 -32.81 -19.41 11.85
CA TYR A 410 -33.79 -20.47 11.60
C TYR A 410 -33.27 -21.51 10.60
N THR A 411 -32.52 -21.08 9.58
CA THR A 411 -31.89 -21.97 8.62
C THR A 411 -30.84 -22.86 9.31
N ALA A 412 -30.09 -22.29 10.25
CA ALA A 412 -29.13 -23.02 11.06
C ALA A 412 -29.83 -24.02 11.99
N ALA A 413 -30.90 -23.61 12.67
CA ALA A 413 -31.73 -24.50 13.50
C ALA A 413 -32.28 -25.69 12.69
N LEU A 414 -32.78 -25.45 11.47
CA LEU A 414 -33.28 -26.49 10.56
C LEU A 414 -32.19 -27.38 9.96
N SER A 415 -30.94 -26.91 9.95
CA SER A 415 -29.80 -27.74 9.55
C SER A 415 -29.41 -28.73 10.65
N ILE A 416 -29.61 -28.35 11.93
CA ILE A 416 -29.41 -29.24 13.09
C ILE A 416 -30.60 -30.18 13.29
N ASP A 417 -31.83 -29.66 13.37
CA ASP A 417 -33.06 -30.45 13.46
C ASP A 417 -33.99 -30.11 12.28
N PRO A 418 -33.95 -30.88 11.18
CA PRO A 418 -34.80 -30.64 10.02
C PRO A 418 -36.29 -30.61 10.35
N ASN A 419 -36.74 -31.29 11.41
CA ASN A 419 -38.14 -31.39 11.81
C ASN A 419 -38.53 -30.34 12.86
N HIS A 420 -37.67 -29.35 13.12
CA HIS A 420 -37.92 -28.29 14.09
C HIS A 420 -39.11 -27.40 13.69
N VAL A 421 -40.26 -27.63 14.32
CA VAL A 421 -41.56 -27.05 13.93
C VAL A 421 -41.56 -25.52 14.01
N VAL A 422 -40.98 -24.94 15.07
CA VAL A 422 -40.99 -23.49 15.32
C VAL A 422 -40.16 -22.74 14.30
N ALA A 423 -38.86 -23.07 14.20
CA ALA A 423 -37.97 -22.54 13.15
C ALA A 423 -38.57 -22.66 11.74
N ARG A 424 -39.19 -23.80 11.37
CA ARG A 424 -39.85 -23.97 10.08
C ARG A 424 -41.05 -23.02 9.89
N ALA A 425 -41.88 -22.84 10.93
CA ALA A 425 -43.01 -21.93 10.88
C ALA A 425 -42.56 -20.47 10.76
N ASN A 426 -41.57 -20.07 11.55
CA ASN A 426 -41.06 -18.69 11.57
C ASN A 426 -40.28 -18.35 10.30
N GLN A 427 -39.46 -19.28 9.78
CA GLN A 427 -38.80 -19.11 8.48
C GLN A 427 -39.82 -18.89 7.34
N LYS A 428 -40.91 -19.67 7.31
CA LYS A 428 -42.00 -19.47 6.33
C LYS A 428 -42.69 -18.11 6.46
N GLN A 429 -42.79 -17.56 7.66
CA GLN A 429 -43.34 -16.22 7.87
C GLN A 429 -42.37 -15.15 7.37
N ILE A 430 -41.08 -15.27 7.69
CA ILE A 430 -40.05 -14.31 7.31
C ILE A 430 -39.77 -14.31 5.80
N GLN A 431 -39.89 -15.45 5.13
CA GLN A 431 -39.74 -15.54 3.66
C GLN A 431 -40.78 -14.72 2.86
N ARG A 432 -41.84 -14.22 3.51
CA ARG A 432 -42.81 -13.32 2.88
C ARG A 432 -42.27 -11.90 2.67
N PHE A 433 -41.22 -11.51 3.39
CA PHE A 433 -40.60 -10.20 3.23
C PHE A 433 -39.70 -10.18 1.96
N PRO A 434 -39.84 -9.17 1.08
CA PRO A 434 -39.06 -9.09 -0.17
C PRO A 434 -37.54 -9.16 0.07
N GLU A 435 -37.06 -8.49 1.12
CA GLU A 435 -35.65 -8.44 1.52
C GLU A 435 -35.04 -9.82 1.79
N ILE A 436 -35.85 -10.80 2.16
CA ILE A 436 -35.42 -12.18 2.44
C ILE A 436 -35.49 -13.02 1.17
N ARG A 437 -36.57 -12.86 0.40
CA ARG A 437 -36.78 -13.59 -0.86
C ARG A 437 -35.66 -13.27 -1.85
N ASP A 438 -35.31 -11.99 -1.96
CA ASP A 438 -34.32 -11.51 -2.92
C ASP A 438 -32.90 -11.96 -2.52
N ASN A 439 -32.69 -12.27 -1.23
CA ASN A 439 -31.43 -12.77 -0.68
C ASN A 439 -31.39 -14.29 -0.40
N HIS A 440 -32.42 -15.05 -0.80
CA HIS A 440 -32.49 -16.49 -0.49
C HIS A 440 -31.32 -17.31 -1.07
N ARG A 441 -30.66 -16.79 -2.12
CA ARG A 441 -29.45 -17.42 -2.69
C ARG A 441 -28.21 -17.31 -1.79
N PHE A 442 -28.21 -16.35 -0.86
CA PHE A 442 -27.11 -16.06 0.06
C PHE A 442 -27.31 -16.63 1.47
N ALA A 443 -28.52 -17.10 1.79
CA ALA A 443 -28.78 -17.78 3.06
C ALA A 443 -27.83 -18.98 3.25
N MET A 444 -27.31 -19.14 4.46
CA MET A 444 -26.35 -20.20 4.79
C MET A 444 -26.87 -21.58 4.34
N ARG A 445 -26.13 -22.22 3.43
CA ARG A 445 -26.35 -23.64 3.11
C ARG A 445 -25.43 -24.45 3.99
N GLY A 446 -25.96 -24.95 5.10
CA GLY A 446 -25.24 -25.86 5.98
C GLY A 446 -24.74 -27.09 5.21
N THR A 447 -23.47 -27.42 5.38
CA THR A 447 -22.91 -28.69 4.93
C THR A 447 -23.40 -29.78 5.88
N ARG A 448 -24.13 -30.79 5.36
CA ARG A 448 -24.77 -31.87 6.14
C ARG A 448 -23.80 -32.80 6.90
N GLN A 449 -22.50 -32.49 6.95
CA GLN A 449 -21.46 -33.35 7.53
C GLN A 449 -20.76 -32.73 8.75
N GLN A 450 -21.19 -31.56 9.23
CA GLN A 450 -20.62 -30.96 10.44
C GLN A 450 -21.31 -31.43 11.72
N ASP A 451 -20.54 -31.49 12.81
CA ASP A 451 -21.04 -31.73 14.16
C ASP A 451 -22.07 -30.65 14.56
N PRO A 452 -23.25 -31.00 15.08
CA PRO A 452 -24.30 -30.04 15.43
C PRO A 452 -23.89 -28.96 16.42
N ARG A 453 -23.00 -29.28 17.37
CA ARG A 453 -22.50 -28.29 18.34
C ARG A 453 -21.53 -27.32 17.66
N SER A 454 -20.60 -27.82 16.84
CA SER A 454 -19.73 -26.94 16.04
C SER A 454 -20.55 -26.02 15.12
N PHE A 455 -21.57 -26.56 14.47
CA PHE A 455 -22.44 -25.79 13.60
C PHE A 455 -23.28 -24.75 14.36
N PHE A 456 -23.74 -25.08 15.57
CA PHE A 456 -24.39 -24.14 16.49
C PHE A 456 -23.48 -22.97 16.86
N ILE A 457 -22.25 -23.25 17.29
CA ILE A 457 -21.28 -22.22 17.68
C ILE A 457 -20.94 -21.31 16.50
N GLN A 458 -20.71 -21.90 15.31
CA GLN A 458 -20.45 -21.14 14.09
C GLN A 458 -21.60 -20.18 13.77
N ALA A 459 -22.85 -20.64 13.86
CA ALA A 459 -24.01 -19.80 13.59
C ALA A 459 -24.14 -18.61 14.57
N ILE A 460 -23.79 -18.81 15.85
CA ILE A 460 -23.77 -17.71 16.84
C ILE A 460 -22.63 -16.73 16.54
N GLU A 461 -21.45 -17.23 16.22
CA GLU A 461 -20.27 -16.44 15.88
C GLU A 461 -20.52 -15.58 14.63
N ASP A 462 -21.07 -16.19 13.57
CA ASP A 462 -21.41 -15.51 12.32
C ASP A 462 -22.41 -14.36 12.54
N ILE A 463 -23.38 -14.53 13.45
CA ILE A 463 -24.32 -13.46 13.81
C ILE A 463 -23.64 -12.33 14.59
N GLY A 464 -22.75 -12.66 15.53
CA GLY A 464 -21.96 -11.66 16.25
C GLY A 464 -21.10 -10.82 15.29
N LEU A 465 -20.40 -11.48 14.37
CA LEU A 465 -19.60 -10.82 13.34
C LEU A 465 -20.45 -9.94 12.40
N GLN A 466 -21.63 -10.41 11.99
CA GLN A 466 -22.54 -9.57 11.20
C GLN A 466 -22.99 -8.32 11.98
N LEU A 467 -23.21 -8.43 13.30
CA LEU A 467 -23.56 -7.28 14.16
C LEU A 467 -22.41 -6.29 14.33
N GLU A 468 -21.17 -6.76 14.34
CA GLU A 468 -19.98 -5.89 14.38
C GLU A 468 -19.91 -5.01 13.14
N VAL A 469 -20.22 -5.57 11.97
CA VAL A 469 -20.20 -4.84 10.71
C VAL A 469 -21.38 -3.87 10.61
N LEU A 470 -22.58 -4.31 11.00
CA LEU A 470 -23.81 -3.57 10.75
C LEU A 470 -24.14 -2.54 11.84
N THR A 471 -23.69 -2.77 13.07
CA THR A 471 -24.06 -1.99 14.25
C THR A 471 -22.90 -1.81 15.24
N PRO A 472 -21.71 -1.36 14.81
CA PRO A 472 -20.50 -1.33 15.66
C PRO A 472 -20.68 -0.51 16.94
N GLN A 473 -21.46 0.57 16.89
CA GLN A 473 -21.69 1.47 18.04
C GLN A 473 -22.65 0.90 19.08
N ARG A 474 -23.43 -0.12 18.74
CA ARG A 474 -24.53 -0.65 19.58
C ARG A 474 -24.47 -2.15 19.77
N ILE A 475 -23.37 -2.77 19.36
CA ILE A 475 -23.25 -4.23 19.38
C ILE A 475 -23.43 -4.77 20.79
N GLN A 476 -22.80 -4.18 21.80
CA GLN A 476 -22.88 -4.67 23.18
C GLN A 476 -24.32 -4.64 23.70
N ASP A 477 -25.06 -3.56 23.43
CA ASP A 477 -26.47 -3.44 23.82
C ASP A 477 -27.34 -4.52 23.17
N ILE A 478 -27.12 -4.76 21.86
CA ILE A 478 -27.86 -5.77 21.09
C ILE A 478 -27.54 -7.18 21.59
N LEU A 479 -26.25 -7.48 21.82
CA LEU A 479 -25.82 -8.80 22.32
C LEU A 479 -26.33 -9.05 23.74
N ALA A 480 -26.29 -8.05 24.63
CA ALA A 480 -26.84 -8.14 25.98
C ALA A 480 -28.36 -8.37 25.97
N GLU A 481 -29.11 -7.63 25.13
CA GLU A 481 -30.55 -7.81 24.99
C GLU A 481 -30.90 -9.20 24.42
N MET A 482 -30.12 -9.67 23.45
CA MET A 482 -30.25 -11.01 22.88
C MET A 482 -30.04 -12.09 23.96
N ILE A 483 -28.93 -12.04 24.70
CA ILE A 483 -28.63 -13.00 25.77
C ILE A 483 -29.74 -13.03 26.81
N GLN A 484 -30.21 -11.86 27.24
CA GLN A 484 -31.28 -11.76 28.23
C GLN A 484 -32.60 -12.34 27.71
N SER A 485 -32.94 -12.08 26.44
CA SER A 485 -34.12 -12.62 25.76
C SER A 485 -34.06 -14.14 25.65
N VAL A 486 -32.90 -14.68 25.27
CA VAL A 486 -32.66 -16.13 25.17
C VAL A 486 -32.78 -16.79 26.54
N ALA A 487 -32.10 -16.26 27.56
CA ALA A 487 -32.12 -16.81 28.92
C ALA A 487 -33.55 -16.82 29.50
N ALA A 488 -34.28 -15.71 29.38
CA ALA A 488 -35.67 -15.62 29.83
C ALA A 488 -36.58 -16.63 29.12
N THR A 489 -36.37 -16.86 27.83
CA THR A 489 -37.17 -17.82 27.05
C THR A 489 -36.83 -19.27 27.39
N ILE A 490 -35.56 -19.59 27.69
CA ILE A 490 -35.13 -20.91 28.16
C ILE A 490 -35.86 -21.28 29.46
N GLU A 491 -35.95 -20.34 30.40
CA GLU A 491 -36.69 -20.48 31.66
C GLU A 491 -38.19 -20.63 31.42
N ALA A 492 -38.81 -19.65 30.75
CA ALA A 492 -40.26 -19.59 30.63
C ALA A 492 -40.86 -20.78 29.85
N LYS A 493 -40.14 -21.27 28.83
CA LYS A 493 -40.61 -22.38 27.99
C LYS A 493 -40.05 -23.75 28.40
N ASN A 494 -39.30 -23.84 29.51
CA ASN A 494 -38.66 -25.07 29.97
C ASN A 494 -37.84 -25.78 28.86
N ILE A 495 -37.07 -25.03 28.06
CA ILE A 495 -36.33 -25.54 26.89
C ILE A 495 -35.32 -26.64 27.26
N ALA A 496 -34.71 -26.56 28.44
CA ALA A 496 -33.78 -27.56 28.97
C ALA A 496 -34.42 -28.47 30.03
N GLY A 497 -35.76 -28.54 30.10
CA GLY A 497 -36.48 -29.32 31.10
C GLY A 497 -36.25 -28.79 32.53
N SER A 498 -36.03 -29.67 33.50
CA SER A 498 -35.82 -29.31 34.91
C SER A 498 -34.57 -28.45 35.14
N SER A 499 -33.63 -28.43 34.20
CA SER A 499 -32.40 -27.64 34.28
C SER A 499 -32.51 -26.26 33.64
N SER A 500 -33.68 -25.86 33.10
CA SER A 500 -33.87 -24.59 32.39
C SER A 500 -33.42 -23.36 33.18
N HIS A 501 -33.73 -23.30 34.47
CA HIS A 501 -33.31 -22.18 35.31
C HIS A 501 -31.78 -22.12 35.47
N GLN A 502 -31.15 -23.25 35.80
CA GLN A 502 -29.69 -23.33 35.93
C GLN A 502 -28.97 -22.99 34.62
N VAL A 503 -29.48 -23.45 33.48
CA VAL A 503 -28.92 -23.17 32.16
C VAL A 503 -29.01 -21.67 31.83
N ALA A 504 -30.17 -21.05 32.08
CA ALA A 504 -30.35 -19.61 31.85
C ALA A 504 -29.46 -18.76 32.76
N GLU A 505 -29.31 -19.15 34.03
CA GLU A 505 -28.40 -18.49 34.97
C GLU A 505 -26.95 -18.63 34.52
N THR A 506 -26.54 -19.83 34.08
CA THR A 506 -25.19 -20.08 33.52
C THR A 506 -24.91 -19.18 32.33
N LEU A 507 -25.86 -19.05 31.39
CA LEU A 507 -25.73 -18.18 30.23
C LEU A 507 -25.51 -16.71 30.63
N ARG A 508 -26.33 -16.18 31.55
CA ARG A 508 -26.22 -14.80 32.05
C ARG A 508 -24.88 -14.56 32.75
N ASN A 509 -24.49 -15.47 33.64
CA ASN A 509 -23.28 -15.34 34.44
C ASN A 509 -22.02 -15.35 33.57
N HIS A 510 -21.92 -16.27 32.62
CA HIS A 510 -20.76 -16.32 31.72
C HIS A 510 -20.67 -15.12 30.80
N PHE A 511 -21.80 -14.59 30.31
CA PHE A 511 -21.80 -13.37 29.51
C PHE A 511 -21.34 -12.16 30.33
N ASN A 512 -21.88 -11.98 31.54
CA ASN A 512 -21.55 -10.84 32.42
C ASN A 512 -20.12 -10.92 32.99
N GLN A 513 -19.60 -12.13 33.27
CA GLN A 513 -18.22 -12.31 33.76
C GLN A 513 -17.19 -11.97 32.68
N ALA A 514 -17.45 -12.38 31.44
CA ALA A 514 -16.59 -12.07 30.31
C ALA A 514 -16.55 -10.56 30.01
N ASP A 515 -17.63 -9.83 30.31
CA ASP A 515 -17.68 -8.36 30.20
C ASP A 515 -16.88 -7.65 31.31
N GLN A 516 -16.86 -8.20 32.53
CA GLN A 516 -16.14 -7.63 33.68
C GLN A 516 -14.62 -7.86 33.65
N SER A 517 -14.14 -9.00 33.12
CA SER A 517 -12.70 -9.29 33.00
C SER A 517 -11.93 -8.28 32.15
N ILE A 518 -12.64 -7.56 31.28
CA ILE A 518 -12.07 -6.66 30.28
C ILE A 518 -11.96 -5.24 30.83
N SER A 519 -12.91 -4.85 31.68
CA SER A 519 -12.89 -3.55 32.38
C SER A 519 -11.72 -3.41 33.37
N HIS A 520 -11.18 -4.53 33.87
CA HIS A 520 -10.04 -4.54 34.79
C HIS A 520 -8.66 -4.66 34.10
N SER A 521 -8.61 -4.96 32.80
CA SER A 521 -7.36 -5.05 32.03
C SER A 521 -6.93 -3.72 31.39
N ALA A 522 -7.76 -2.68 31.49
CA ALA A 522 -7.54 -1.37 30.86
C ALA A 522 -7.06 -0.28 31.84
N TYR A 523 -6.58 -0.65 33.03
CA TYR A 523 -6.01 0.24 34.05
C TYR A 523 -4.56 -0.10 34.37
#